data_AF-A0A2H0KAJ6-F1
#
_entry.id   AF-A0A2H0KAJ6-F1
#
_cell.length_a   1.000
_cell.length_b   1.000
_cell.length_c   1.000
_cell.angle_alpha   90.00
_cell.angle_beta   90.00
_cell.angle_gamma   90.00
#
_symmetry.space_group_name_H-M   'P 1'
#
loop_
_entity.id
_entity.type
_entity.pdbx_description
1 polymer ?
#
loop_
_entity_poly.entity_id
_entity_poly.type
_entity_poly.pdbx_seq_one_letter_code
_entity_poly.pdbx_strand_id
1 'polypeptide(L)'
;MNIEEKRKIAFRIWNWGMQPVKFVRDYLRNDLNNFGDNSVDEARLRSHYILVSFGFEMILKSRIAMLSTVQDKDELSKELQSIGHDFVKISDALGSELKNLGIEEIELKTGKCNDPKNPKDEFRYFSIETTDGREICIEHFTDIRYSCMGGGMRMVEKEEHKRILEYTVPILEISEKINTANDNTR
;
A
#
# COMPACT_ATOMS: atom_id res chain seq x y z
N MET A 1 -24.86 -6.97 9.97
CA MET A 1 -24.21 -5.67 10.18
C MET A 1 -24.96 -4.67 9.35
N ASN A 2 -25.61 -3.72 10.00
CA ASN A 2 -26.25 -2.64 9.26
C ASN A 2 -25.19 -1.73 8.61
N ILE A 3 -25.63 -0.86 7.69
CA ILE A 3 -24.76 0.05 6.93
C ILE A 3 -23.92 0.95 7.84
N GLU A 4 -24.48 1.38 8.98
CA GLU A 4 -23.82 2.27 9.93
C GLU A 4 -22.70 1.55 10.70
N GLU A 5 -22.88 0.28 11.04
CA GLU A 5 -21.81 -0.55 11.60
C GLU A 5 -20.67 -0.77 10.60
N LYS A 6 -21.01 -1.03 9.32
CA LYS A 6 -20.01 -1.18 8.25
C LYS A 6 -19.22 0.11 8.06
N ARG A 7 -19.90 1.25 8.03
CA ARG A 7 -19.25 2.58 7.95
C ARG A 7 -18.27 2.80 9.09
N LYS A 8 -18.64 2.46 10.34
CA LYS A 8 -17.74 2.56 11.50
C LYS A 8 -16.52 1.65 11.38
N ILE A 9 -16.69 0.42 10.89
CA ILE A 9 -15.58 -0.52 10.67
C ILE A 9 -14.67 0.00 9.56
N ALA A 10 -15.24 0.35 8.39
CA ALA A 10 -14.52 0.90 7.26
C ALA A 10 -13.72 2.14 7.66
N PHE A 11 -14.33 3.09 8.38
CA PHE A 11 -13.65 4.29 8.88
C PHE A 11 -12.46 3.96 9.79
N ARG A 12 -12.59 2.96 10.68
CA ARG A 12 -11.47 2.54 11.55
C ARG A 12 -10.33 1.94 10.74
N ILE A 13 -10.63 1.04 9.80
CA ILE A 13 -9.64 0.42 8.91
C ILE A 13 -8.94 1.50 8.09
N TRP A 14 -9.71 2.40 7.47
CA TRP A 14 -9.21 3.54 6.71
C TRP A 14 -8.29 4.44 7.54
N ASN A 15 -8.74 4.82 8.74
CA ASN A 15 -7.94 5.65 9.64
C ASN A 15 -6.66 4.91 10.08
N TRP A 16 -6.68 3.60 10.29
CA TRP A 16 -5.45 2.85 10.56
C TRP A 16 -4.51 2.78 9.35
N GLY A 17 -5.04 2.78 8.13
CA GLY A 17 -4.24 2.76 6.91
C GLY A 17 -3.62 4.10 6.54
N MET A 18 -4.33 5.22 6.75
CA MET A 18 -3.84 6.55 6.36
C MET A 18 -2.69 7.07 7.23
N GLN A 19 -2.68 6.74 8.53
CA GLN A 19 -1.70 7.26 9.49
C GLN A 19 -0.26 6.84 9.16
N PRO A 20 0.05 5.56 8.88
CA PRO A 20 1.41 5.16 8.51
C PRO A 20 1.88 5.82 7.21
N VAL A 21 1.00 6.00 6.21
CA VAL A 21 1.35 6.70 4.96
C VAL A 21 1.67 8.18 5.22
N LYS A 22 0.85 8.87 6.04
CA LYS A 22 1.11 10.26 6.45
C LYS A 22 2.41 10.38 7.24
N PHE A 23 2.63 9.46 8.18
CA PHE A 23 3.87 9.41 8.97
C PHE A 23 5.10 9.30 8.07
N VAL A 24 5.11 8.35 7.13
CA VAL A 24 6.24 8.16 6.20
C VAL A 24 6.45 9.41 5.34
N ARG A 25 5.39 9.99 4.78
CA ARG A 25 5.47 11.23 3.98
C ARG A 25 6.09 12.38 4.78
N ASP A 26 5.55 12.64 5.97
CA ASP A 26 5.93 13.80 6.77
C ASP A 26 7.35 13.62 7.34
N TYR A 27 7.69 12.39 7.73
CA TYR A 27 9.04 12.04 8.16
C TYR A 27 10.06 12.23 7.02
N LEU A 28 9.81 11.65 5.84
CA LEU A 28 10.71 11.76 4.69
C LEU A 28 10.89 13.21 4.21
N ARG A 29 9.82 14.02 4.23
CA ARG A 29 9.93 15.46 3.93
C ARG A 29 10.83 16.19 4.91
N ASN A 30 10.67 15.92 6.21
CA ASN A 30 11.50 16.56 7.23
C ASN A 30 12.95 16.10 7.16
N ASP A 31 13.19 14.81 6.94
CA ASP A 31 14.53 14.25 6.82
C ASP A 31 15.28 14.79 5.60
N LEU A 32 14.60 14.88 4.45
CA LEU A 32 15.14 15.51 3.24
C LEU A 32 15.54 16.96 3.48
N ASN A 33 14.70 17.72 4.18
CA ASN A 33 14.97 19.12 4.49
C ASN A 33 16.13 19.32 5.47
N ASN A 34 16.35 18.37 6.40
CA ASN A 34 17.31 18.53 7.50
C ASN A 34 18.66 17.85 7.26
N PHE A 35 18.69 16.72 6.54
CA PHE A 35 19.87 15.85 6.45
C PHE A 35 20.30 15.52 5.02
N GLY A 36 19.53 15.91 4.00
CA GLY A 36 19.78 15.58 2.59
C GLY A 36 19.83 14.06 2.33
N ASP A 37 20.39 13.67 1.17
CA ASP A 37 20.40 12.27 0.69
C ASP A 37 21.34 11.31 1.48
N ASN A 38 21.97 11.77 2.57
CA ASN A 38 23.10 11.08 3.21
C ASN A 38 22.73 10.14 4.36
N SER A 39 21.44 9.84 4.62
CA SER A 39 21.03 9.26 5.90
C SER A 39 20.23 7.95 5.87
N VAL A 40 19.94 7.36 4.70
CA VAL A 40 19.02 6.21 4.67
C VAL A 40 19.78 4.89 4.86
N ASP A 41 19.78 4.38 6.09
CA ASP A 41 20.10 2.97 6.34
C ASP A 41 18.98 2.04 5.83
N GLU A 42 19.35 0.80 5.54
CA GLU A 42 18.48 -0.21 4.93
C GLU A 42 17.28 -0.58 5.82
N ALA A 43 17.48 -0.64 7.15
CA ALA A 43 16.43 -0.99 8.09
C ALA A 43 15.33 0.09 8.14
N ARG A 44 15.73 1.35 8.05
CA ARG A 44 14.82 2.49 7.98
C ARG A 44 14.02 2.49 6.69
N LEU A 45 14.66 2.30 5.53
CA LEU A 45 13.96 2.23 4.25
C LEU A 45 12.93 1.09 4.23
N ARG A 46 13.36 -0.09 4.70
CA ARG A 46 12.50 -1.28 4.82
C ARG A 46 11.27 -1.00 5.68
N SER A 47 11.46 -0.29 6.79
CA SER A 47 10.35 0.12 7.66
C SER A 47 9.36 1.04 6.94
N HIS A 48 9.85 1.97 6.11
CA HIS A 48 8.97 2.83 5.30
C HIS A 48 8.16 2.02 4.28
N TYR A 49 8.77 1.08 3.55
CA TYR A 49 8.02 0.23 2.62
C TYR A 49 6.95 -0.61 3.32
N ILE A 50 7.28 -1.19 4.48
CA ILE A 50 6.32 -1.95 5.30
C ILE A 50 5.13 -1.06 5.67
N LEU A 51 5.40 0.16 6.15
CA LEU A 51 4.35 1.09 6.59
C LEU A 51 3.48 1.58 5.43
N VAL A 52 4.07 1.89 4.27
CA VAL A 52 3.33 2.32 3.08
C VAL A 52 2.51 1.17 2.50
N SER A 53 3.10 -0.03 2.36
CA SER A 53 2.42 -1.23 1.88
C SER A 53 1.23 -1.61 2.78
N PHE A 54 1.47 -1.72 4.09
CA PHE A 54 0.41 -1.96 5.08
C PHE A 54 -0.66 -0.87 5.05
N GLY A 55 -0.24 0.40 5.00
CA GLY A 55 -1.14 1.54 5.00
C GLY A 55 -2.09 1.53 3.81
N PHE A 56 -1.54 1.33 2.61
CA PHE A 56 -2.33 1.32 1.38
C PHE A 56 -3.26 0.10 1.29
N GLU A 57 -2.80 -1.07 1.73
CA GLU A 57 -3.65 -2.26 1.84
C GLU A 57 -4.87 -1.99 2.72
N MET A 58 -4.67 -1.41 3.90
CA MET A 58 -5.75 -1.10 4.84
C MET A 58 -6.71 -0.05 4.25
N ILE A 59 -6.19 0.98 3.58
CA ILE A 59 -7.01 1.96 2.86
C ILE A 59 -7.93 1.26 1.86
N LEU A 60 -7.43 0.35 1.01
CA LEU A 60 -8.24 -0.37 0.02
C LEU A 60 -9.23 -1.34 0.68
N LYS A 61 -8.79 -2.09 1.70
CA LYS A 61 -9.66 -3.01 2.46
C LYS A 61 -10.78 -2.31 3.19
N SER A 62 -10.65 -1.02 3.52
CA SER A 62 -11.75 -0.25 4.08
C SER A 62 -12.93 -0.15 3.10
N ARG A 63 -12.64 -0.04 1.80
CA ARG A 63 -13.67 0.00 0.75
C ARG A 63 -14.32 -1.37 0.57
N ILE A 64 -13.52 -2.44 0.60
CA ILE A 64 -14.04 -3.83 0.58
C ILE A 64 -14.97 -4.06 1.77
N ALA A 65 -14.59 -3.62 2.98
CA ALA A 65 -15.42 -3.76 4.17
C ALA A 65 -16.78 -3.03 4.03
N MET A 66 -16.79 -1.89 3.34
CA MET A 66 -18.02 -1.14 3.08
C MET A 66 -18.92 -1.85 2.05
N LEU A 67 -18.32 -2.45 1.01
CA LEU A 67 -19.02 -3.11 -0.10
C LEU A 67 -19.41 -4.56 0.18
N SER A 68 -18.75 -5.23 1.12
CA SER A 68 -18.98 -6.63 1.44
C SER A 68 -20.45 -6.86 1.76
N THR A 69 -21.02 -7.95 1.27
CA THR A 69 -22.41 -8.35 1.58
C THR A 69 -22.54 -9.04 2.94
N VAL A 70 -21.41 -9.40 3.56
CA VAL A 70 -21.35 -10.13 4.83
C VAL A 70 -22.02 -9.34 5.95
N GLN A 71 -22.77 -10.06 6.78
CA GLN A 71 -23.53 -9.50 7.89
C GLN A 71 -22.90 -9.77 9.25
N ASP A 72 -21.97 -10.71 9.35
CA ASP A 72 -21.27 -11.04 10.60
C ASP A 72 -19.87 -10.41 10.64
N LYS A 73 -19.43 -9.97 11.82
CA LYS A 73 -18.12 -9.30 11.99
C LYS A 73 -16.96 -10.27 11.87
N ASP A 74 -17.12 -11.50 12.35
CA ASP A 74 -16.07 -12.51 12.31
C ASP A 74 -15.92 -13.07 10.89
N GLU A 75 -17.03 -13.22 10.17
CA GLU A 75 -17.00 -13.54 8.73
C GLU A 75 -16.32 -12.45 7.91
N LEU A 76 -16.65 -11.16 8.15
CA LEU A 76 -15.98 -10.06 7.46
C LEU A 76 -14.47 -10.04 7.77
N SER A 77 -14.10 -10.30 9.03
CA SER A 77 -12.70 -10.41 9.43
C SER A 77 -11.99 -11.53 8.68
N LYS A 78 -12.63 -12.71 8.56
CA LYS A 78 -12.09 -13.86 7.80
C LYS A 78 -11.96 -13.52 6.30
N GLU A 79 -12.94 -12.85 5.72
CA GLU A 79 -12.91 -12.37 4.33
C GLU A 79 -11.69 -11.47 4.10
N LEU A 80 -11.52 -10.42 4.90
CA LEU A 80 -10.40 -9.48 4.80
C LEU A 80 -9.03 -10.13 5.05
N GLN A 81 -8.97 -11.13 5.94
CA GLN A 81 -7.77 -11.93 6.19
C GLN A 81 -7.43 -12.85 5.01
N SER A 82 -8.44 -13.46 4.37
CA SER A 82 -8.24 -14.38 3.24
C SER A 82 -7.64 -13.69 2.00
N ILE A 83 -7.93 -12.40 1.83
CA ILE A 83 -7.32 -11.54 0.80
C ILE A 83 -5.81 -11.37 1.08
N GLY A 84 -5.40 -11.31 2.34
CA GLY A 84 -4.00 -11.15 2.73
C GLY A 84 -3.39 -9.82 2.26
N HIS A 85 -2.07 -9.79 2.10
CA HIS A 85 -1.30 -8.62 1.65
C HIS A 85 -1.19 -8.53 0.10
N ASP A 86 -2.14 -9.16 -0.62
CA ASP A 86 -2.08 -9.34 -2.07
C ASP A 86 -2.93 -8.28 -2.78
N PHE A 87 -2.28 -7.30 -3.41
CA PHE A 87 -2.96 -6.20 -4.08
C PHE A 87 -3.70 -6.64 -5.34
N VAL A 88 -3.34 -7.77 -5.96
CA VAL A 88 -4.10 -8.34 -7.09
C VAL A 88 -5.43 -8.88 -6.58
N LYS A 89 -5.44 -9.60 -5.46
CA LYS A 89 -6.71 -10.05 -4.84
C LYS A 89 -7.58 -8.90 -4.35
N ILE A 90 -6.96 -7.81 -3.86
CA ILE A 90 -7.68 -6.58 -3.50
C ILE A 90 -8.29 -5.96 -4.75
N SER A 91 -7.55 -5.92 -5.85
CA SER A 91 -8.03 -5.47 -7.16
C SER A 91 -9.26 -6.26 -7.59
N ASP A 92 -9.17 -7.60 -7.56
CA ASP A 92 -10.27 -8.50 -7.92
C ASP A 92 -11.51 -8.30 -7.03
N ALA A 93 -11.31 -8.10 -5.72
CA ALA A 93 -12.39 -7.88 -4.77
C ALA A 93 -13.10 -6.51 -4.95
N LEU A 94 -12.39 -5.50 -5.43
CA LEU A 94 -12.95 -4.18 -5.74
C LEU A 94 -13.57 -4.14 -7.15
N GLY A 95 -13.05 -4.92 -8.09
CA GLY A 95 -13.55 -5.03 -9.46
C GLY A 95 -13.69 -3.66 -10.13
N SER A 96 -14.88 -3.35 -10.64
CA SER A 96 -15.15 -2.09 -11.34
C SER A 96 -15.01 -0.84 -10.46
N GLU A 97 -15.00 -0.98 -9.13
CA GLU A 97 -14.87 0.17 -8.23
C GLU A 97 -13.48 0.81 -8.29
N LEU A 98 -12.44 0.09 -8.69
CA LEU A 98 -11.05 0.61 -8.74
C LEU A 98 -10.94 1.93 -9.50
N LYS A 99 -11.57 2.01 -10.67
CA LYS A 99 -11.54 3.21 -11.51
C LYS A 99 -12.18 4.40 -10.81
N ASN A 100 -13.26 4.17 -10.05
CA ASN A 100 -13.91 5.20 -9.24
C ASN A 100 -13.01 5.70 -8.10
N LEU A 101 -12.10 4.85 -7.62
CA LEU A 101 -11.09 5.20 -6.62
C LEU A 101 -9.86 5.89 -7.23
N GLY A 102 -9.78 6.00 -8.56
CA GLY A 102 -8.65 6.58 -9.28
C GLY A 102 -7.52 5.61 -9.59
N ILE A 103 -7.78 4.30 -9.55
CA ILE A 103 -6.84 3.25 -9.93
C ILE A 103 -7.30 2.64 -11.26
N GLU A 104 -6.43 2.69 -12.26
CA GLU A 104 -6.69 2.09 -13.56
C GLU A 104 -6.38 0.58 -13.52
N GLU A 105 -5.21 0.22 -12.99
CA GLU A 105 -4.76 -1.17 -12.95
C GLU A 105 -3.81 -1.44 -11.76
N ILE A 106 -3.79 -2.69 -11.30
CA ILE A 106 -2.83 -3.21 -10.33
C ILE A 106 -2.24 -4.51 -10.89
N GLU A 107 -0.93 -4.53 -11.12
CA GLU A 107 -0.21 -5.71 -11.61
C GLU A 107 0.92 -6.11 -10.65
N LEU A 108 1.08 -7.41 -10.42
CA LEU A 108 2.29 -7.94 -9.78
C LEU A 108 3.41 -8.07 -10.82
N LYS A 109 4.52 -7.36 -10.59
CA LYS A 109 5.72 -7.37 -11.44
C LYS A 109 6.94 -7.88 -10.67
N THR A 110 7.95 -8.30 -11.42
CA THR A 110 9.27 -8.71 -10.91
C THR A 110 10.33 -7.71 -11.37
N GLY A 111 11.12 -7.20 -10.44
CA GLY A 111 12.27 -6.35 -10.71
C GLY A 111 13.58 -7.10 -10.46
N LYS A 112 14.67 -6.64 -11.06
CA LYS A 112 16.01 -7.22 -10.85
C LYS A 112 16.65 -6.66 -9.60
N CYS A 113 17.25 -7.53 -8.78
CA CYS A 113 18.11 -7.09 -7.68
C CYS A 113 19.48 -6.70 -8.23
N ASN A 114 19.97 -5.53 -7.83
CA ASN A 114 21.29 -5.03 -8.21
C ASN A 114 22.42 -5.62 -7.34
N ASP A 115 22.25 -6.79 -6.73
CA ASP A 115 23.29 -7.45 -5.94
C ASP A 115 24.34 -8.08 -6.89
N PRO A 116 25.59 -7.59 -6.92
CA PRO A 116 26.64 -8.17 -7.75
C PRO A 116 26.97 -9.63 -7.38
N LYS A 117 26.64 -10.05 -6.15
CA LYS A 117 26.86 -11.42 -5.67
C LYS A 117 25.74 -12.38 -6.08
N ASN A 118 24.53 -11.87 -6.27
CA ASN A 118 23.35 -12.66 -6.64
C ASN A 118 22.56 -11.99 -7.78
N PRO A 119 23.13 -11.93 -9.00
CA PRO A 119 22.54 -11.21 -10.14
C PRO A 119 21.26 -11.85 -10.71
N LYS A 120 20.84 -12.99 -10.16
CA LYS A 120 19.60 -13.70 -10.52
C LYS A 120 18.47 -13.46 -9.51
N ASP A 121 18.74 -12.73 -8.43
CA ASP A 121 17.71 -12.44 -7.46
C ASP A 121 16.72 -11.43 -8.07
N GLU A 122 15.45 -11.75 -7.92
CA GLU A 122 14.33 -10.93 -8.36
C GLU A 122 13.53 -10.52 -7.12
N PHE A 123 13.07 -9.28 -7.09
CA PHE A 123 12.13 -8.81 -6.07
C PHE A 123 10.77 -8.61 -6.71
N ARG A 124 9.70 -8.87 -5.97
CA ARG A 124 8.34 -8.63 -6.46
C ARG A 124 7.80 -7.31 -5.95
N TYR A 125 7.05 -6.62 -6.80
CA TYR A 125 6.38 -5.38 -6.46
C TYR A 125 5.05 -5.27 -7.20
N PHE A 126 4.10 -4.58 -6.61
CA PHE A 126 2.85 -4.20 -7.25
C PHE A 126 3.05 -2.86 -7.96
N SER A 127 2.74 -2.84 -9.25
CA SER A 127 2.65 -1.66 -10.10
C SER A 127 1.19 -1.21 -10.10
N ILE A 128 0.91 -0.03 -9.58
CA ILE A 128 -0.44 0.54 -9.56
C ILE A 128 -0.45 1.76 -10.48
N GLU A 129 -1.17 1.65 -11.59
CA GLU A 129 -1.40 2.76 -12.50
C GLU A 129 -2.64 3.53 -12.04
N THR A 130 -2.51 4.85 -11.89
CA THR A 130 -3.63 5.72 -11.57
C THR A 130 -4.32 6.19 -12.84
N THR A 131 -5.59 6.58 -12.74
CA THR A 131 -6.38 7.08 -13.88
C THR A 131 -5.84 8.38 -14.50
N ASP A 132 -4.91 9.07 -13.82
CA ASP A 132 -4.21 10.25 -14.34
C ASP A 132 -2.78 9.96 -14.83
N GLY A 133 -2.43 8.68 -14.97
CA GLY A 133 -1.17 8.23 -15.57
C GLY A 133 0.04 8.25 -14.65
N ARG A 134 -0.15 8.36 -13.33
CA ARG A 134 0.93 8.18 -12.35
C ARG A 134 1.08 6.70 -12.01
N GLU A 135 2.32 6.30 -11.74
CA GLU A 135 2.65 4.93 -11.33
C GLU A 135 3.09 4.91 -9.86
N ILE A 136 2.49 4.02 -9.07
CA ILE A 136 2.85 3.76 -7.69
C ILE A 136 3.49 2.37 -7.65
N CYS A 137 4.68 2.25 -7.08
CA CYS A 137 5.32 0.96 -6.87
C CYS A 137 5.29 0.59 -5.39
N ILE A 138 4.63 -0.53 -5.06
CA ILE A 138 4.55 -1.06 -3.70
C ILE A 138 5.27 -2.40 -3.67
N GLU A 139 6.40 -2.47 -2.99
CA GLU A 139 7.12 -3.74 -2.81
C GLU A 139 6.22 -4.79 -2.11
N HIS A 140 6.39 -6.05 -2.51
CA HIS A 140 5.58 -7.14 -2.00
C HIS A 140 5.88 -7.34 -0.50
N PHE A 141 4.86 -7.23 0.34
CA PHE A 141 5.00 -7.22 1.81
C PHE A 141 5.83 -8.39 2.36
N THR A 142 5.60 -9.60 1.86
CA THR A 142 6.35 -10.79 2.26
C THR A 142 7.83 -10.70 1.90
N ASP A 143 8.16 -10.12 0.74
CA ASP A 143 9.55 -10.03 0.26
C ASP A 143 10.29 -9.00 1.11
N ILE A 144 9.65 -7.85 1.37
CA ILE A 144 10.18 -6.86 2.31
C ILE A 144 10.36 -7.50 3.69
N ARG A 145 9.40 -8.29 4.20
CA ARG A 145 9.45 -8.86 5.56
C ARG A 145 10.46 -9.99 5.73
N TYR A 146 10.75 -10.74 4.67
CA TYR A 146 11.67 -11.89 4.74
C TYR A 146 12.91 -11.72 3.84
N SER A 147 13.26 -10.47 3.49
CA SER A 147 14.47 -10.14 2.72
C SER A 147 15.79 -10.58 3.36
N CYS A 148 15.80 -11.00 4.63
CA CYS A 148 16.97 -11.63 5.25
C CYS A 148 17.15 -13.10 4.86
N MET A 149 16.11 -13.74 4.31
CA MET A 149 16.08 -15.16 3.94
C MET A 149 16.26 -15.38 2.43
N GLY A 150 15.81 -14.43 1.61
CA GLY A 150 16.09 -14.37 0.18
C GLY A 150 17.06 -13.24 -0.11
N GLY A 151 18.12 -13.47 -0.88
CA GLY A 151 19.16 -12.47 -1.14
C GLY A 151 18.71 -11.20 -1.89
N GLY A 152 17.47 -11.16 -2.36
CA GLY A 152 16.92 -10.08 -3.15
C GLY A 152 16.20 -9.02 -2.33
N MET A 153 16.94 -8.13 -1.66
CA MET A 153 16.46 -6.76 -1.49
C MET A 153 17.03 -5.93 -2.63
N ARG A 154 16.23 -5.05 -3.24
CA ARG A 154 16.78 -4.05 -4.15
C ARG A 154 17.85 -3.30 -3.36
N MET A 155 19.10 -3.30 -3.83
CA MET A 155 20.14 -2.44 -3.25
C MET A 155 19.56 -1.05 -3.16
N VAL A 156 19.50 -0.50 -1.95
CA VAL A 156 18.94 0.83 -1.67
C VAL A 156 19.66 1.84 -2.54
N GLU A 157 19.02 2.25 -3.63
CA GLU A 157 19.51 3.34 -4.45
C GLU A 157 19.44 4.61 -3.59
N LYS A 158 20.39 5.52 -3.78
CA LYS A 158 20.48 6.76 -2.99
C LYS A 158 19.17 7.56 -2.99
N GLU A 159 18.32 7.38 -4.01
CA GLU A 159 17.08 8.11 -4.25
C GLU A 159 15.80 7.37 -3.83
N GLU A 160 15.88 6.16 -3.24
CA GLU A 160 14.68 5.36 -2.92
C GLU A 160 13.71 6.08 -1.96
N HIS A 161 14.25 6.87 -1.04
CA HIS A 161 13.43 7.66 -0.13
C HIS A 161 12.61 8.74 -0.86
N LYS A 162 13.11 9.31 -1.97
CA LYS A 162 12.35 10.24 -2.81
C LYS A 162 11.22 9.51 -3.54
N ARG A 163 11.49 8.31 -4.06
CA ARG A 163 10.46 7.46 -4.67
C ARG A 163 9.34 7.10 -3.70
N ILE A 164 9.68 6.63 -2.49
CA ILE A 164 8.67 6.35 -1.45
C ILE A 164 7.84 7.60 -1.17
N LEU A 165 8.48 8.76 -1.04
CA LEU A 165 7.78 10.03 -0.82
C LEU A 165 6.82 10.36 -1.97
N GLU A 166 7.25 10.19 -3.22
CA GLU A 166 6.42 10.40 -4.42
C GLU A 166 5.17 9.52 -4.41
N TYR A 167 5.28 8.27 -3.96
CA TYR A 167 4.16 7.33 -3.85
C TYR A 167 3.13 7.74 -2.78
N THR A 168 3.57 8.37 -1.69
CA THR A 168 2.65 8.72 -0.60
C THR A 168 1.56 9.72 -1.02
N VAL A 169 1.84 10.59 -2.00
CA VAL A 169 0.87 11.61 -2.47
C VAL A 169 -0.34 10.97 -3.16
N PRO A 170 -0.18 10.20 -4.27
CA PRO A 170 -1.31 9.56 -4.93
C PRO A 170 -2.02 8.55 -4.01
N ILE A 171 -1.31 7.86 -3.11
CA ILE A 171 -1.95 6.97 -2.11
C ILE A 171 -2.92 7.75 -1.21
N LEU A 172 -2.51 8.94 -0.75
CA LEU A 172 -3.36 9.76 0.12
C LEU A 172 -4.55 10.37 -0.65
N GLU A 173 -4.38 10.71 -1.92
CA GLU A 173 -5.49 11.16 -2.77
C GLU A 173 -6.51 10.03 -3.02
N ILE A 174 -6.04 8.80 -3.29
CA ILE A 174 -6.89 7.61 -3.38
C ILE A 174 -7.61 7.37 -2.05
N SER A 175 -6.89 7.52 -0.93
CA SER A 175 -7.44 7.40 0.42
C SER A 175 -8.59 8.39 0.68
N GLU A 176 -8.47 9.64 0.22
CA GLU A 176 -9.55 10.63 0.33
C GLU A 176 -10.77 10.24 -0.49
N LYS A 177 -10.57 9.80 -1.75
CA LYS A 177 -11.66 9.27 -2.60
C LYS A 177 -12.39 8.11 -1.94
N ILE A 178 -11.66 7.18 -1.34
CA ILE A 178 -12.22 6.02 -0.62
C ILE A 178 -13.06 6.47 0.57
N ASN A 179 -12.56 7.41 1.38
CA ASN A 179 -13.32 7.90 2.53
C ASN A 179 -14.65 8.54 2.08
N THR A 180 -14.61 9.40 1.06
CA THR A 180 -15.81 9.99 0.47
C THR A 180 -16.77 8.92 -0.08
N ALA A 181 -16.25 7.91 -0.78
CA ALA A 181 -17.07 6.81 -1.29
C ALA A 181 -17.74 6.00 -0.16
N ASN A 182 -17.02 5.75 0.94
CA ASN A 182 -17.54 5.04 2.11
C ASN A 182 -18.66 5.83 2.80
N ASP A 183 -18.51 7.14 2.94
CA ASP A 183 -19.55 8.00 3.51
C ASP A 183 -20.82 8.03 2.65
N ASN A 184 -20.66 8.03 1.33
CA ASN A 184 -21.77 8.09 0.36
C ASN A 184 -22.45 6.75 0.08
N THR A 185 -21.92 5.63 0.58
CA THR A 185 -22.50 4.30 0.35
C THR A 185 -23.79 4.18 1.18
N ARG A 186 -24.89 3.80 0.51
CA ARG A 186 -26.25 3.71 1.06
C ARG A 186 -26.63 2.28 1.37
#